data_AF-A0A812NVX3-F1
#
_entry.id   AF-A0A812NVX3-F1
#
_cell.length_a   1.000
_cell.length_b   1.000
_cell.length_c   1.000
_cell.angle_alpha   90.00
_cell.angle_beta   90.00
_cell.angle_gamma   90.00
#
_symmetry.space_group_name_H-M   'P 1'
#
loop_
_entity.id
_entity.type
_entity.pdbx_description
1 polymer ?
#
loop_
_entity_poly.entity_id
_entity_poly.type
_entity_poly.pdbx_seq_one_letter_code
_entity_poly.pdbx_strand_id
1 'polypeptide(L)'
;EDLGVALFVSHQWLADSHPDPKAEQLAVLQDALTNIISGRSRVRLPVVMEMVYGRLPTPDLRAKPLYIWYDYFCCPQGNSIQAFRQRQSAIDNIVSYISRCKYFVVLCPSLTHMDRRLVLDEGTWAQRGWCRMERLGRELAVHESGAAIVIESGLRQYLMFMTSRHLDAPGDWKFLTKVYTLPQTNMETHIVPF
;
A
#
# COMPACT_ATOMS: atom_id res chain seq x y z
N GLU A 1 24.05 0.17 9.65
CA GLU A 1 22.75 -0.25 9.09
C GLU A 1 23.02 -1.12 7.87
N ASP A 2 22.98 -2.46 8.00
CA ASP A 2 23.42 -3.36 6.92
C ASP A 2 22.45 -4.53 6.66
N LEU A 3 21.21 -4.43 7.14
CA LEU A 3 20.21 -5.50 6.97
C LEU A 3 19.59 -5.48 5.56
N GLY A 4 19.41 -4.30 4.95
CA GLY A 4 18.79 -4.14 3.65
C GLY A 4 17.94 -2.89 3.54
N VAL A 5 16.91 -2.91 2.68
CA VAL A 5 15.94 -1.82 2.50
C VAL A 5 14.52 -2.36 2.64
N ALA A 6 13.61 -1.54 3.16
CA ALA A 6 12.20 -1.91 3.29
C ALA A 6 11.32 -1.22 2.24
N LEU A 7 10.29 -1.93 1.80
CA LEU A 7 9.15 -1.38 1.06
C LEU A 7 7.89 -1.46 1.91
N PHE A 8 7.05 -0.43 1.83
CA PHE A 8 5.71 -0.42 2.40
C PHE A 8 4.70 -0.75 1.31
N VAL A 9 3.78 -1.69 1.54
CA VAL A 9 2.71 -2.04 0.61
C VAL A 9 1.40 -1.39 1.05
N SER A 10 0.91 -0.44 0.27
CA SER A 10 -0.45 0.09 0.37
C SER A 10 -1.34 -0.63 -0.64
N HIS A 11 -2.48 -1.14 -0.17
CA HIS A 11 -3.45 -1.84 -1.01
C HIS A 11 -4.88 -1.52 -0.55
N GLN A 12 -5.83 -1.63 -1.48
CA GLN A 12 -7.25 -1.55 -1.17
C GLN A 12 -7.81 -2.95 -0.86
N TRP A 13 -8.68 -3.06 0.14
CA TRP A 13 -9.33 -4.32 0.50
C TRP A 13 -10.28 -4.81 -0.61
N LEU A 14 -10.24 -6.12 -0.89
CA LEU A 14 -11.08 -6.84 -1.86
C LEU A 14 -12.41 -7.32 -1.30
N ALA A 15 -12.59 -7.32 0.02
CA ALA A 15 -13.85 -7.63 0.67
C ALA A 15 -14.01 -6.75 1.92
N ASP A 16 -15.25 -6.62 2.41
CA ASP A 16 -15.54 -5.87 3.62
C ASP A 16 -15.00 -6.58 4.88
N SER A 17 -14.89 -7.91 4.84
CA SER A 17 -14.44 -8.75 5.97
C SER A 17 -12.96 -9.08 5.98
N HIS A 18 -12.27 -9.02 4.84
CA HIS A 18 -10.87 -9.41 4.72
C HIS A 18 -10.18 -8.66 3.56
N PRO A 19 -8.93 -8.19 3.74
CA PRO A 19 -8.21 -7.42 2.72
C PRO A 19 -8.02 -8.16 1.41
N ASP A 20 -7.64 -9.44 1.47
CA ASP A 20 -7.37 -10.25 0.29
C ASP A 20 -7.83 -11.70 0.51
N PRO A 21 -9.14 -11.99 0.45
CA PRO A 21 -9.71 -13.27 0.88
C PRO A 21 -9.16 -14.49 0.12
N LYS A 22 -8.71 -14.27 -1.12
CA LYS A 22 -8.20 -15.31 -2.02
C LYS A 22 -6.69 -15.20 -2.26
N ALA A 23 -6.00 -14.31 -1.55
CA ALA A 23 -4.58 -14.01 -1.75
C ALA A 23 -4.22 -13.57 -3.20
N GLU A 24 -5.15 -12.94 -3.91
CA GLU A 24 -4.99 -12.52 -5.30
C GLU A 24 -4.05 -11.31 -5.42
N GLN A 25 -4.16 -10.33 -4.50
CA GLN A 25 -3.23 -9.20 -4.47
C GLN A 25 -1.84 -9.66 -4.06
N LEU A 26 -1.74 -10.54 -3.06
CA LEU A 26 -0.49 -11.12 -2.63
C LEU A 26 0.21 -11.88 -3.77
N ALA A 27 -0.54 -12.67 -4.54
CA ALA A 27 -0.01 -13.37 -5.71
C ALA A 27 0.56 -12.39 -6.75
N VAL A 28 -0.17 -11.31 -7.06
CA VAL A 28 0.33 -10.27 -7.98
C VAL A 28 1.63 -9.62 -7.46
N LEU A 29 1.71 -9.33 -6.16
CA LEU A 29 2.91 -8.77 -5.55
C LEU A 29 4.09 -9.74 -5.66
N GLN A 30 3.87 -11.02 -5.34
CA GLN A 30 4.89 -12.08 -5.45
C GLN A 30 5.39 -12.22 -6.88
N ASP A 31 4.49 -12.28 -7.86
CA ASP A 31 4.82 -12.36 -9.27
C ASP A 31 5.62 -11.14 -9.74
N ALA A 32 5.19 -9.93 -9.36
CA ALA A 32 5.89 -8.69 -9.72
C ALA A 32 7.32 -8.67 -9.17
N LEU A 33 7.50 -8.97 -7.88
CA LEU A 33 8.83 -9.01 -7.27
C LEU A 33 9.70 -10.12 -7.86
N THR A 34 9.13 -11.30 -8.14
CA THR A 34 9.83 -12.41 -8.79
C THR A 34 10.30 -12.04 -10.20
N ASN A 35 9.44 -11.38 -10.97
CA ASN A 35 9.77 -10.93 -12.32
C ASN A 35 10.83 -9.82 -12.31
N ILE A 36 10.81 -8.91 -11.33
CA ILE A 36 11.86 -7.90 -11.17
C ILE A 36 13.19 -8.54 -10.79
N ILE A 37 13.20 -9.44 -9.81
CA ILE A 37 14.42 -10.10 -9.31
C ILE A 37 15.07 -10.96 -10.41
N SER A 38 14.26 -11.72 -11.15
CA SER A 38 14.73 -12.54 -12.28
C SER A 38 15.11 -11.73 -13.52
N GLY A 39 14.84 -10.42 -13.56
CA GLY A 39 15.11 -9.55 -14.70
C GLY A 39 14.09 -9.68 -15.84
N ARG A 40 12.99 -10.41 -15.65
CA ARG A 40 11.89 -10.52 -16.61
C ARG A 40 11.08 -9.22 -16.74
N SER A 41 11.03 -8.42 -15.68
CA SER A 41 10.44 -7.08 -15.69
C SER A 41 11.33 -6.08 -14.95
N ARG A 42 10.98 -4.79 -15.06
CA ARG A 42 11.63 -3.69 -14.34
C ARG A 42 10.61 -2.61 -14.04
N VAL A 43 10.87 -1.81 -13.01
CA VAL A 43 10.09 -0.60 -12.75
C VAL A 43 10.32 0.39 -13.89
N ARG A 44 9.25 0.80 -14.57
CA ARG A 44 9.31 1.70 -15.73
C ARG A 44 9.06 3.15 -15.32
N LEU A 45 9.57 4.08 -16.12
CA LEU A 45 9.14 5.48 -16.07
C LEU A 45 7.89 5.63 -16.96
N PRO A 46 6.80 6.25 -16.48
CA PRO A 46 5.66 6.57 -17.34
C PRO A 46 6.10 7.42 -18.54
N VAL A 47 5.54 7.14 -19.73
CA VAL A 47 5.96 7.79 -21.00
C VAL A 47 5.86 9.32 -20.92
N VAL A 48 4.76 9.83 -20.35
CA VAL A 48 4.56 11.28 -20.18
C VAL A 48 5.67 11.89 -19.31
N MET A 49 6.13 11.18 -18.28
CA MET A 49 7.21 11.64 -17.41
C MET A 49 8.55 11.61 -18.14
N GLU A 50 8.82 10.59 -18.96
CA GLU A 50 10.02 10.53 -19.80
C GLU A 50 10.05 11.68 -20.83
N MET A 51 8.90 12.07 -21.37
CA MET A 51 8.80 13.22 -22.29
C MET A 51 9.05 14.57 -21.61
N VAL A 52 8.54 14.77 -20.40
CA VAL A 52 8.65 16.07 -19.69
C VAL A 52 9.99 16.26 -18.99
N TYR A 53 10.53 15.19 -18.38
CA TYR A 53 11.72 15.27 -17.54
C TYR A 53 12.94 14.50 -18.08
N GLY A 54 12.78 13.82 -19.22
CA GLY A 54 13.80 12.92 -19.75
C GLY A 54 13.89 11.61 -18.97
N ARG A 55 14.99 10.87 -19.21
CA ARG A 55 15.24 9.60 -18.52
C ARG A 55 15.62 9.86 -17.07
N LEU A 56 14.75 9.44 -16.16
CA LEU A 56 14.99 9.46 -14.72
C LEU A 56 15.44 8.09 -14.21
N PRO A 57 16.28 8.03 -13.16
CA PRO A 57 16.70 6.78 -12.56
C PRO A 57 15.51 6.03 -11.98
N THR A 58 15.37 4.75 -12.32
CA THR A 58 14.39 3.84 -11.74
C THR A 58 15.02 3.06 -10.59
N PRO A 59 14.26 2.77 -9.51
CA PRO A 59 14.80 2.03 -8.36
C PRO A 59 15.23 0.61 -8.77
N ASP A 60 16.42 0.20 -8.35
CA ASP A 60 16.87 -1.19 -8.44
C ASP A 60 16.52 -1.93 -7.15
N LEU A 61 15.50 -2.78 -7.21
CA LEU A 61 15.04 -3.58 -6.07
C LEU A 61 15.97 -4.76 -5.76
N ARG A 62 16.98 -5.04 -6.59
CA ARG A 62 17.93 -6.15 -6.41
C ARG A 62 19.21 -5.72 -5.70
N ALA A 63 19.44 -4.41 -5.58
CA ALA A 63 20.71 -3.86 -5.09
C ALA A 63 21.01 -4.21 -3.61
N LYS A 64 19.97 -4.45 -2.80
CA LYS A 64 20.06 -4.81 -1.38
C LYS A 64 18.95 -5.80 -1.02
N PRO A 65 19.09 -6.58 0.07
CA PRO A 65 17.99 -7.38 0.60
C PRO A 65 16.75 -6.51 0.82
N LEU A 66 15.59 -7.02 0.41
CA LEU A 66 14.33 -6.29 0.40
C LEU A 66 13.37 -6.87 1.44
N TYR A 67 12.96 -6.04 2.40
CA TYR A 67 11.95 -6.39 3.40
C TYR A 67 10.61 -5.78 3.01
N ILE A 68 9.54 -6.51 3.28
CA ILE A 68 8.18 -6.10 2.96
C ILE A 68 7.46 -5.78 4.26
N TRP A 69 6.99 -4.54 4.38
CA TRP A 69 6.00 -4.16 5.36
C TRP A 69 4.63 -4.15 4.68
N TYR A 70 3.77 -5.08 5.07
CA TYR A 70 2.42 -5.24 4.52
C TYR A 70 1.45 -5.24 5.70
N ASP A 71 0.62 -4.20 5.79
CA ASP A 71 -0.27 -3.92 6.93
C ASP A 71 -0.98 -5.14 7.53
N TYR A 72 -1.66 -5.94 6.72
CA TYR A 72 -2.40 -7.09 7.22
C TYR A 72 -1.50 -8.16 7.84
N PHE A 73 -0.34 -8.44 7.25
CA PHE A 73 0.59 -9.46 7.72
C PHE A 73 1.50 -8.97 8.85
N CYS A 74 1.84 -7.68 8.85
CA CYS A 74 2.76 -7.07 9.80
C CYS A 74 2.07 -6.53 11.06
N CYS A 75 0.76 -6.26 10.99
CA CYS A 75 -0.02 -5.94 12.18
C CYS A 75 -0.49 -7.22 12.89
N PRO A 76 -0.37 -7.31 14.23
CA PRO A 76 -0.82 -8.46 15.00
C PRO A 76 -2.28 -8.85 14.74
N GLN A 77 -2.50 -10.13 14.42
CA GLN A 77 -3.83 -10.72 14.20
C GLN A 77 -4.28 -11.54 15.42
N GLY A 78 -5.60 -11.75 15.56
CA GLY A 78 -6.19 -12.53 16.65
C GLY A 78 -7.17 -11.76 17.54
N ASN A 79 -7.84 -12.51 18.42
CA ASN A 79 -8.97 -12.02 19.22
C ASN A 79 -8.63 -11.76 20.69
N SER A 80 -7.37 -11.94 21.11
CA SER A 80 -6.96 -11.63 22.48
C SER A 80 -6.87 -10.12 22.71
N ILE A 81 -7.10 -9.67 23.94
CA ILE A 81 -6.97 -8.26 24.32
C ILE A 81 -5.55 -7.75 24.00
N GLN A 82 -4.53 -8.59 24.19
CA GLN A 82 -3.15 -8.25 23.84
C GLN A 82 -2.97 -8.05 22.33
N ALA A 83 -3.48 -8.97 21.50
CA ALA A 83 -3.41 -8.85 20.05
C ALA A 83 -4.12 -7.58 19.55
N PHE A 84 -5.29 -7.27 20.13
CA PHE A 84 -6.00 -6.03 19.83
C PHE A 84 -5.16 -4.78 20.16
N ARG A 85 -4.60 -4.69 21.37
CA ARG A 85 -3.76 -3.55 21.78
C ARG A 85 -2.52 -3.38 20.91
N GLN A 86 -1.85 -4.49 20.57
CA GLN A 86 -0.66 -4.44 19.72
C GLN A 86 -1.02 -4.09 18.28
N ARG A 87 -2.16 -4.56 17.76
CA ARG A 87 -2.68 -4.14 16.45
C ARG A 87 -2.95 -2.65 16.42
N GLN A 88 -3.66 -2.12 17.41
CA GLN A 88 -3.96 -0.70 17.50
C GLN A 88 -2.67 0.12 17.56
N SER A 89 -1.71 -0.30 18.38
CA SER A 89 -0.40 0.35 18.43
C SER A 89 0.33 0.34 17.08
N ALA A 90 0.28 -0.75 16.31
CA ALA A 90 0.86 -0.79 14.97
C ALA A 90 0.12 0.14 13.98
N ILE A 91 -1.21 0.22 14.07
CA ILE A 91 -2.05 1.11 13.25
C ILE A 91 -1.76 2.58 13.56
N ASP A 92 -1.72 2.95 14.84
CA ASP A 92 -1.43 4.31 15.29
C ASP A 92 -0.04 4.79 14.83
N ASN A 93 0.89 3.85 14.65
CA ASN A 93 2.26 4.11 14.21
C ASN A 93 2.49 3.83 12.71
N ILE A 94 1.43 3.66 11.90
CA ILE A 94 1.55 3.35 10.46
C ILE A 94 2.49 4.32 9.73
N VAL A 95 2.37 5.62 10.00
CA VAL A 95 3.19 6.68 9.39
C VAL A 95 4.67 6.53 9.75
N SER A 96 4.97 6.07 10.97
CA SER A 96 6.34 5.79 11.42
C SER A 96 6.97 4.61 10.68
N TYR A 97 6.18 3.60 10.30
CA TYR A 97 6.67 2.50 9.44
C TYR A 97 6.89 2.99 8.01
N ILE A 98 5.96 3.77 7.48
CA ILE A 98 6.07 4.36 6.12
C ILE A 98 7.33 5.22 5.99
N SER A 99 7.60 6.08 6.98
CA SER A 99 8.75 6.99 6.92
C SER A 99 10.11 6.28 6.98
N ARG A 100 10.15 5.07 7.54
CA ARG A 100 11.34 4.21 7.59
C ARG A 100 11.51 3.34 6.34
N CYS A 101 10.47 3.19 5.53
CA CYS A 101 10.56 2.44 4.28
C CYS A 101 11.19 3.29 3.17
N LYS A 102 12.15 2.71 2.44
CA LYS A 102 12.80 3.37 1.30
C LYS A 102 11.84 3.46 0.11
N TYR A 103 11.08 2.39 -0.12
CA TYR A 103 10.12 2.31 -1.20
C TYR A 103 8.69 2.28 -0.67
N PHE A 104 7.78 2.84 -1.45
CA PHE A 104 6.33 2.77 -1.21
C PHE A 104 5.69 2.14 -2.42
N VAL A 105 4.94 1.06 -2.21
CA VAL A 105 4.29 0.30 -3.26
C VAL A 105 2.80 0.56 -3.18
N VAL A 106 2.23 1.03 -4.29
CA VAL A 106 0.78 1.04 -4.54
C VAL A 106 0.45 -0.26 -5.24
N LEU A 107 -0.16 -1.20 -4.51
CA LEU A 107 -0.58 -2.49 -5.05
C LEU A 107 -2.06 -2.40 -5.45
N CYS A 108 -2.30 -2.21 -6.75
CA CYS A 108 -3.63 -1.95 -7.30
C CYS A 108 -3.92 -2.81 -8.54
N PRO A 109 -3.88 -4.15 -8.42
CA PRO A 109 -4.29 -5.01 -9.53
C PRO A 109 -5.78 -4.87 -9.83
N SER A 110 -6.12 -5.03 -11.11
CA SER A 110 -7.50 -5.04 -11.58
C SER A 110 -8.25 -6.29 -11.12
N LEU A 111 -8.84 -6.21 -9.92
CA LEU A 111 -9.56 -7.30 -9.26
C LEU A 111 -10.95 -6.83 -8.84
N THR A 112 -11.90 -7.76 -8.79
CA THR A 112 -13.29 -7.43 -8.42
C THR A 112 -13.48 -7.52 -6.91
N HIS A 113 -13.97 -6.44 -6.29
CA HIS A 113 -14.37 -6.46 -4.89
C HIS A 113 -15.57 -7.41 -4.69
N MET A 114 -15.43 -8.35 -3.78
CA MET A 114 -16.39 -9.45 -3.58
C MET A 114 -17.80 -8.95 -3.24
N ASP A 115 -17.91 -8.00 -2.30
CA ASP A 115 -19.22 -7.53 -1.82
C ASP A 115 -19.84 -6.43 -2.68
N ARG A 116 -19.01 -5.58 -3.31
CA ARG A 116 -19.43 -4.32 -3.92
C ARG A 116 -19.54 -4.38 -5.45
N ARG A 117 -19.14 -5.51 -6.05
CA ARG A 117 -19.12 -5.73 -7.52
C ARG A 117 -18.42 -4.60 -8.28
N LEU A 118 -17.42 -3.98 -7.66
CA LEU A 118 -16.62 -2.90 -8.21
C LEU A 118 -15.25 -3.47 -8.60
N VAL A 119 -14.77 -3.17 -9.80
CA VAL A 119 -13.39 -3.45 -10.19
C VAL A 119 -12.49 -2.42 -9.53
N LEU A 120 -11.49 -2.89 -8.80
CA LEU A 120 -10.49 -2.06 -8.14
C LEU A 120 -9.34 -1.75 -9.10
N ASP A 121 -8.78 -0.56 -8.99
CA ASP A 121 -7.60 -0.11 -9.74
C ASP A 121 -6.87 1.01 -8.98
N GLU A 122 -5.87 1.63 -9.63
CA GLU A 122 -5.15 2.78 -9.05
C GLU A 122 -6.10 3.94 -8.71
N GLY A 123 -7.13 4.17 -9.54
CA GLY A 123 -8.11 5.24 -9.35
C GLY A 123 -8.99 5.00 -8.12
N THR A 124 -9.52 3.79 -7.94
CA THR A 124 -10.31 3.45 -6.75
C THR A 124 -9.44 3.47 -5.48
N TRP A 125 -8.18 3.03 -5.59
CA TRP A 125 -7.21 3.11 -4.49
C TRP A 125 -6.96 4.57 -4.09
N ALA A 126 -6.77 5.47 -5.06
CA ALA A 126 -6.50 6.89 -4.82
C ALA A 126 -7.66 7.63 -4.16
N GLN A 127 -8.90 7.11 -4.28
CA GLN A 127 -10.07 7.68 -3.62
C GLN A 127 -10.20 7.26 -2.15
N ARG A 128 -9.51 6.22 -1.69
CA ARG A 128 -9.61 5.72 -0.32
C ARG A 128 -8.86 6.63 0.65
N GLY A 129 -9.57 7.19 1.64
CA GLY A 129 -8.97 8.07 2.66
C GLY A 129 -7.74 7.47 3.37
N TRP A 130 -7.81 6.17 3.72
CA TRP A 130 -6.68 5.45 4.33
C TRP A 130 -5.46 5.39 3.40
N CYS A 131 -5.65 5.00 2.14
CA CYS A 131 -4.58 4.90 1.16
C CYS A 131 -3.95 6.27 0.85
N ARG A 132 -4.76 7.33 0.80
CA ARG A 132 -4.26 8.72 0.68
C ARG A 132 -3.41 9.14 1.88
N MET A 133 -3.81 8.78 3.09
CA MET A 133 -3.05 9.07 4.31
C MET A 133 -1.71 8.32 4.30
N GLU A 134 -1.68 7.06 3.89
CA GLU A 134 -0.44 6.30 3.72
C GLU A 134 0.48 6.95 2.66
N ARG A 135 -0.08 7.33 1.50
CA ARG A 135 0.66 8.03 0.44
C ARG A 135 1.23 9.37 0.93
N LEU A 136 0.43 10.16 1.66
CA LEU A 136 0.87 11.42 2.24
C LEU A 136 2.01 11.21 3.23
N GLY A 137 1.92 10.18 4.08
CA GLY A 137 3.01 9.80 4.99
C GLY A 137 4.31 9.52 4.24
N ARG A 138 4.24 8.90 3.06
CA ARG A 138 5.40 8.69 2.19
C ARG A 138 5.92 9.98 1.56
N GLU A 139 5.03 10.83 1.06
CA GLU A 139 5.39 12.10 0.42
C GLU A 139 6.12 13.04 1.39
N LEU A 140 5.71 13.04 2.66
CA LEU A 140 6.33 13.86 3.71
C LEU A 140 7.61 13.24 4.26
N ALA A 141 7.86 11.94 4.01
CA ALA A 141 9.08 11.28 4.43
C ALA A 141 10.26 11.64 3.51
N VAL A 142 11.30 12.25 4.07
CA VAL A 142 12.52 12.60 3.35
C VAL A 142 13.39 11.36 3.16
N HIS A 143 13.56 10.92 1.92
CA HIS A 143 14.51 9.87 1.53
C HIS A 143 15.21 10.27 0.22
N GLU A 144 16.52 10.48 0.26
CA GLU A 144 17.34 10.95 -0.88
C GLU A 144 17.33 10.00 -2.09
N SER A 145 16.87 8.76 -1.93
CA SER A 145 16.74 7.78 -3.03
C SER A 145 15.51 6.88 -2.89
N GLY A 146 14.49 7.35 -2.19
CA GLY A 146 13.25 6.61 -2.08
C GLY A 146 12.35 6.84 -3.28
N ALA A 147 11.48 5.88 -3.59
CA ALA A 147 10.54 5.97 -4.70
C ALA A 147 9.15 5.44 -4.32
N ALA A 148 8.12 5.94 -5.01
CA ALA A 148 6.78 5.34 -5.01
C ALA A 148 6.61 4.55 -6.31
N ILE A 149 6.16 3.30 -6.20
CA ILE A 149 6.07 2.32 -7.30
C ILE A 149 4.64 1.81 -7.35
N VAL A 150 4.02 1.87 -8.51
CA VAL A 150 2.71 1.25 -8.75
C VAL A 150 2.92 -0.15 -9.32
N ILE A 151 2.19 -1.13 -8.78
CA ILE A 151 2.13 -2.52 -9.26
C ILE A 151 0.66 -2.83 -9.60
N GLU A 152 0.37 -2.89 -10.89
CA GLU A 152 -0.96 -3.28 -11.40
C GLU A 152 -1.01 -4.78 -11.79
N SER A 153 0.15 -5.37 -12.12
CA SER A 153 0.24 -6.80 -12.45
C SER A 153 1.67 -7.31 -12.26
N GLY A 154 1.86 -8.63 -12.42
CA GLY A 154 3.18 -9.26 -12.37
C GLY A 154 4.20 -8.73 -13.38
N LEU A 155 3.78 -8.06 -14.46
CA LEU A 155 4.68 -7.50 -15.49
C LEU A 155 4.58 -5.98 -15.67
N ARG A 156 3.61 -5.33 -15.02
CA ARG A 156 3.38 -3.89 -15.15
C ARG A 156 3.66 -3.20 -13.82
N GLN A 157 4.87 -2.67 -13.71
CA GLN A 157 5.32 -1.84 -12.59
C GLN A 157 5.91 -0.53 -13.10
N TYR A 158 5.54 0.60 -12.49
CA TYR A 158 6.04 1.92 -12.89
C TYR A 158 6.18 2.88 -11.71
N LEU A 159 6.98 3.93 -11.90
CA LEU A 159 7.12 4.99 -10.91
C LEU A 159 5.84 5.80 -10.81
N MET A 160 5.33 5.96 -9.59
CA MET A 160 4.23 6.88 -9.32
C MET A 160 4.74 8.31 -9.40
N PHE A 161 4.02 9.15 -10.14
CA PHE A 161 4.39 10.55 -10.29
C PHE A 161 3.81 11.41 -9.17
N MET A 162 4.64 11.77 -8.21
CA MET A 162 4.24 12.46 -6.97
C MET A 162 3.88 13.95 -7.16
N THR A 163 3.99 14.53 -8.37
CA THR A 163 3.71 15.97 -8.60
C THR A 163 2.39 16.27 -9.31
N SER A 164 1.64 15.25 -9.77
CA SER A 164 0.27 15.41 -10.31
C SER A 164 -0.82 15.69 -9.26
N ARG A 165 -0.41 16.08 -8.04
CA ARG A 165 -1.26 16.35 -6.86
C ARG A 165 -2.45 17.30 -7.11
N HIS A 166 -2.36 18.17 -8.10
CA HIS A 166 -3.39 19.15 -8.45
C HIS A 166 -4.53 18.54 -9.30
N LEU A 167 -4.36 17.34 -9.83
CA LEU A 167 -5.35 16.64 -10.66
C LEU A 167 -6.18 15.63 -9.87
N ASP A 168 -5.70 15.22 -8.69
CA ASP A 168 -6.46 14.37 -7.80
C ASP A 168 -7.66 15.18 -7.29
N ALA A 169 -8.86 14.89 -7.82
CA ALA A 169 -10.09 15.42 -7.28
C ALA A 169 -10.13 15.14 -5.76
N PRO A 170 -10.70 16.03 -4.93
CA PRO A 170 -10.92 15.74 -3.52
C PRO A 170 -11.83 14.51 -3.46
N GLY A 171 -11.21 13.32 -3.34
CA GLY A 171 -11.90 12.07 -3.48
C GLY A 171 -13.01 11.93 -2.46
N ASP A 172 -13.94 11.02 -2.72
CA ASP A 172 -14.99 10.73 -1.76
C ASP A 172 -14.35 10.32 -0.42
N TRP A 173 -14.42 11.19 0.59
CA TRP A 173 -14.01 11.16 2.02
C TRP A 173 -14.38 9.88 2.80
N LYS A 174 -14.68 8.78 2.11
CA LYS A 174 -15.03 7.48 2.65
C LYS A 174 -13.80 6.90 3.37
N PHE A 175 -13.57 7.38 4.58
CA PHE A 175 -12.87 6.63 5.61
C PHE A 175 -13.71 5.38 5.88
N LEU A 176 -13.48 4.33 5.09
CA LEU A 176 -13.74 2.99 5.60
C LEU A 176 -12.70 2.81 6.69
N THR A 177 -13.11 3.14 7.91
CA THR A 177 -12.43 2.71 9.12
C THR A 177 -12.15 1.22 8.94
N LYS A 178 -10.88 0.82 9.08
CA LYS A 178 -10.55 -0.60 9.30
C LYS A 178 -11.13 -0.95 10.67
N VAL A 179 -12.43 -1.20 10.74
CA VAL A 179 -13.08 -1.63 11.97
C VAL A 179 -12.72 -3.09 12.13
N TYR A 180 -11.63 -3.35 12.85
CA TYR A 180 -11.34 -4.68 13.36
C TYR A 180 -12.37 -4.97 14.46
N THR A 181 -13.49 -5.55 14.09
CA THR A 181 -14.57 -5.88 15.03
C THR A 181 -14.10 -7.00 15.97
N LEU A 182 -14.28 -6.79 17.27
CA LEU A 182 -14.21 -7.89 18.25
C LEU A 182 -15.37 -8.85 17.98
N PRO A 183 -15.22 -10.18 18.17
CA PRO A 183 -16.38 -11.04 18.35
C PRO A 183 -17.13 -10.53 19.58
N GLN A 184 -18.43 -10.28 19.42
CA GLN A 184 -19.30 -9.68 20.43
C GLN A 184 -19.12 -10.32 21.82
N THR A 185 -18.63 -9.54 22.76
CA THR A 185 -19.07 -9.61 24.15
C THR A 185 -19.70 -8.27 24.47
N ASN A 186 -20.98 -8.32 24.86
CA ASN A 186 -21.81 -7.17 25.22
C ASN A 186 -21.03 -6.14 26.05
N MET A 187 -20.69 -5.01 25.44
CA MET A 187 -20.55 -3.72 26.10
C MET A 187 -20.54 -2.62 25.04
N GLU A 188 -21.32 -1.59 25.34
CA GLU A 188 -21.72 -0.46 24.53
C GLU A 188 -20.65 0.06 23.57
N THR A 189 -20.99 0.10 22.28
CA THR A 189 -20.26 0.82 21.24
C THR A 189 -20.28 2.32 21.54
N HIS A 190 -19.28 2.80 22.27
CA HIS A 190 -18.92 4.21 22.26
C HIS A 190 -18.22 4.52 20.93
N ILE A 191 -19.00 5.09 20.01
CA ILE A 191 -18.48 5.80 18.85
C ILE A 191 -17.80 7.06 19.40
N VAL A 192 -16.48 7.12 19.32
CA VAL A 192 -15.74 8.38 19.51
C VAL A 192 -15.53 8.97 18.11
N PRO A 193 -16.27 10.01 17.72
CA PRO A 193 -16.07 10.68 16.44
C PRO A 193 -14.81 11.57 16.51
N PHE A 194 -14.03 11.53 15.43
CA PHE A 194 -13.25 12.68 14.97
C PHE A 194 -13.86 13.16 13.66
#